data_AF-A0A847NTZ5-F1
#
_entry.id   AF-A0A847NTZ5-F1
#
_cell.length_a   1.000
_cell.length_b   1.000
_cell.length_c   1.000
_cell.angle_alpha   90.00
_cell.angle_beta   90.00
_cell.angle_gamma   90.00
#
_symmetry.space_group_name_H-M   'P 1'
#
loop_
_entity.id
_entity.type
_entity.pdbx_description
1 polymer ?
#
loop_
_entity_poly.entity_id
_entity_poly.type
_entity_poly.pdbx_seq_one_letter_code
_entity_poly.pdbx_strand_id
1 'polypeptide(L)'
;MFYSTGANVNSFIADLSNWNVSNVTDMSNLFVFSGFNSLIWNVGNLNNWDVSNVVNMSGVFSSAGYSATTWNIGDLSNWNVSNVTNMTQTFCFSGFTSAS
;
A
#
# COMPACT_ATOMS: atom_id res chain seq x y z
N MET A 1 -17.36 13.28 13.27
CA MET A 1 -17.66 14.18 12.14
C MET A 1 -16.38 14.95 11.85
N PHE A 2 -15.77 14.79 10.67
CA PHE A 2 -14.57 15.53 10.31
C PHE A 2 -14.93 16.50 9.19
N TYR A 3 -14.67 17.79 9.42
CA TYR A 3 -14.97 18.88 8.49
C TYR A 3 -13.83 18.98 7.47
N SER A 4 -14.17 18.85 6.19
CA SER A 4 -13.28 19.23 5.09
C SER A 4 -13.46 20.71 4.80
N THR A 5 -12.43 21.51 5.05
CA THR A 5 -12.33 22.89 4.56
C THR A 5 -11.19 22.97 3.57
N GLY A 6 -11.53 22.99 2.28
CA GLY A 6 -10.62 23.36 1.20
C GLY A 6 -10.16 22.19 0.33
N ALA A 7 -10.70 22.17 -0.90
CA ALA A 7 -10.45 21.25 -2.01
C ALA A 7 -11.12 19.86 -1.92
N ASN A 8 -11.94 19.57 -2.93
CA ASN A 8 -12.43 18.25 -3.32
C ASN A 8 -11.24 17.41 -3.82
N VAL A 9 -10.25 17.13 -2.97
CA VAL A 9 -9.10 16.31 -3.36
C VAL A 9 -9.54 14.85 -3.32
N ASN A 10 -9.73 14.25 -4.51
CA ASN A 10 -10.05 12.83 -4.60
C ASN A 10 -8.89 12.04 -3.96
N SER A 11 -9.13 11.41 -2.82
CA SER A 11 -8.09 10.82 -2.00
C SER A 11 -8.53 9.47 -1.43
N PHE A 12 -7.65 8.50 -1.51
CA PHE A 12 -7.76 7.23 -0.82
C PHE A 12 -6.90 7.31 0.44
N ILE A 13 -7.55 7.38 1.60
CA ILE A 13 -6.88 7.47 2.90
C ILE A 13 -7.40 6.33 3.78
N ALA A 14 -6.50 5.44 4.15
CA ALA A 14 -6.74 4.41 5.16
C ALA A 14 -5.56 4.42 6.12
N ASP A 15 -5.77 4.51 7.43
CA ASP A 15 -4.67 4.33 8.37
C ASP A 15 -4.58 2.85 8.77
N LEU A 16 -3.61 2.15 8.17
CA LEU A 16 -3.37 0.73 8.41
C LEU A 16 -2.13 0.47 9.27
N SER A 17 -1.52 1.53 9.81
CA SER A 17 -0.26 1.46 10.55
C SER A 17 -0.32 0.58 11.80
N ASN A 18 -1.52 0.42 12.39
CA ASN A 18 -1.76 -0.36 13.61
C ASN A 18 -2.35 -1.76 13.36
N TRP A 19 -2.47 -2.19 12.11
CA TRP A 19 -3.01 -3.51 11.80
C TRP A 19 -2.01 -4.59 12.19
N ASN A 20 -2.48 -5.59 12.95
CA ASN A 20 -1.69 -6.77 13.25
C ASN A 20 -1.82 -7.80 12.12
N VAL A 21 -0.75 -7.98 11.35
CA VAL A 21 -0.66 -8.94 10.25
C VAL A 21 0.29 -10.11 10.55
N SER A 22 0.73 -10.27 11.80
CA SER A 22 1.78 -11.22 12.17
C SER A 22 1.43 -12.68 11.88
N ASN A 23 0.15 -13.02 11.73
CA ASN A 23 -0.31 -14.39 11.43
C ASN A 23 -0.73 -14.58 9.97
N VAL A 24 -0.57 -13.56 9.12
CA VAL A 24 -0.98 -13.63 7.72
C VAL A 24 0.08 -14.38 6.92
N THR A 25 -0.35 -15.38 6.16
CA THR A 25 0.51 -16.16 5.26
C THR A 25 0.32 -15.80 3.79
N ASP A 26 -0.83 -15.22 3.42
CA ASP A 26 -1.14 -14.79 2.06
C ASP A 26 -1.62 -13.33 2.08
N MET A 27 -0.83 -12.46 1.46
CA MET A 27 -1.15 -11.04 1.25
C MET A 27 -1.45 -10.73 -0.22
N SER A 28 -1.70 -11.75 -1.04
CA SER A 28 -1.90 -11.56 -2.47
C SER A 28 -3.06 -10.61 -2.75
N ASN A 29 -2.80 -9.72 -3.71
CA ASN A 29 -3.73 -8.75 -4.24
C ASN A 29 -4.36 -7.75 -3.23
N LEU A 30 -3.77 -7.56 -2.04
CA LEU A 30 -4.35 -6.80 -0.94
C LEU A 30 -4.83 -5.38 -1.31
N PHE A 31 -4.09 -4.67 -2.16
CA PHE A 31 -4.39 -3.30 -2.60
C PHE A 31 -4.52 -3.15 -4.11
N VAL A 32 -4.82 -4.24 -4.82
CA VAL A 32 -4.88 -4.24 -6.28
C VAL A 32 -5.94 -3.27 -6.78
N PHE A 33 -5.54 -2.39 -7.71
CA PHE A 33 -6.37 -1.31 -8.27
C PHE A 33 -6.99 -0.36 -7.24
N SER A 34 -6.48 -0.32 -6.00
CA SER A 34 -7.01 0.56 -4.97
C SER A 34 -6.70 2.04 -5.25
N GLY A 35 -7.64 2.91 -4.86
CA GLY A 35 -7.59 4.36 -5.10
C GLY A 35 -7.46 4.76 -6.57
N PHE A 36 -8.09 4.00 -7.46
CA PHE A 36 -8.30 4.41 -8.84
C PHE A 36 -8.97 5.80 -8.89
N ASN A 37 -8.47 6.68 -9.77
CA ASN A 37 -8.85 8.10 -9.87
C ASN A 37 -8.53 8.99 -8.65
N SER A 38 -7.89 8.48 -7.60
CA SER A 38 -7.45 9.29 -6.47
C SER A 38 -6.15 10.02 -6.81
N LEU A 39 -6.05 11.30 -6.43
CA LEU A 39 -4.83 12.10 -6.50
C LEU A 39 -3.87 11.79 -5.34
N ILE A 40 -4.42 11.39 -4.19
CA ILE A 40 -3.63 10.95 -3.03
C ILE A 40 -3.99 9.50 -2.73
N TRP A 41 -2.96 8.67 -2.58
CA TRP A 41 -3.08 7.30 -2.11
C TRP A 41 -2.18 7.14 -0.88
N ASN A 42 -2.78 7.01 0.31
CA ASN A 42 -2.08 6.96 1.57
C ASN A 42 -2.68 5.88 2.48
N VAL A 43 -1.89 4.84 2.76
CA VAL A 43 -2.27 3.76 3.67
C VAL A 43 -1.62 3.87 5.06
N GLY A 44 -0.94 4.98 5.32
CA GLY A 44 -0.10 5.18 6.49
C GLY A 44 1.29 4.56 6.32
N ASN A 45 1.99 4.38 7.44
CA ASN A 45 3.31 3.78 7.47
C ASN A 45 3.20 2.28 7.76
N LEU A 46 3.54 1.44 6.78
CA LEU A 46 3.47 -0.02 6.89
C LEU A 46 4.75 -0.65 7.44
N ASN A 47 5.75 0.15 7.83
CA ASN A 47 7.03 -0.33 8.37
C ASN A 47 6.87 -1.25 9.60
N ASN A 48 5.79 -1.06 10.37
CA ASN A 48 5.51 -1.85 11.58
C ASN A 48 4.83 -3.20 11.30
N TRP A 49 4.48 -3.50 10.06
CA TRP A 49 3.87 -4.78 9.72
C TRP A 49 4.90 -5.90 9.85
N ASP A 50 4.62 -6.86 10.74
CA ASP A 50 5.36 -8.11 10.80
C ASP A 50 4.91 -9.04 9.67
N VAL A 51 5.65 -9.00 8.56
CA VAL A 51 5.39 -9.84 7.37
C VAL A 51 6.21 -11.14 7.36
N SER A 52 6.85 -11.49 8.48
CA SER A 52 7.77 -12.63 8.54
C SER A 52 7.09 -13.98 8.27
N ASN A 53 5.78 -14.10 8.49
CA ASN A 53 5.01 -15.31 8.21
C ASN A 53 4.40 -15.36 6.79
N VAL A 54 4.57 -14.31 5.99
CA VAL A 54 3.97 -14.21 4.66
C VAL A 54 4.74 -15.08 3.67
N VAL A 55 4.01 -15.90 2.93
CA VAL A 55 4.52 -16.79 1.88
C VAL A 55 4.18 -16.24 0.49
N ASN A 56 3.04 -15.58 0.34
CA ASN A 56 2.56 -15.05 -0.93
C ASN A 56 2.31 -13.54 -0.85
N MET A 57 3.05 -12.76 -1.66
CA MET A 57 2.92 -11.31 -1.81
C MET A 57 2.53 -10.91 -3.25
N SER A 58 2.01 -11.85 -4.05
CA SER A 58 1.72 -11.55 -5.45
C SER A 58 0.74 -10.39 -5.59
N GLY A 59 1.15 -9.34 -6.30
CA GLY A 59 0.29 -8.21 -6.61
C GLY A 59 -0.13 -7.32 -5.45
N VAL A 60 0.46 -7.41 -4.24
CA VAL A 60 0.00 -6.67 -3.04
C VAL A 60 -0.34 -5.20 -3.34
N PHE A 61 0.51 -4.49 -4.07
CA PHE A 61 0.30 -3.09 -4.46
C PHE A 61 0.08 -2.90 -5.97
N SER A 62 -0.21 -3.95 -6.74
CA SER A 62 -0.31 -3.82 -8.20
C SER A 62 -1.39 -2.81 -8.59
N SER A 63 -0.98 -1.79 -9.36
CA SER A 63 -1.83 -0.66 -9.77
C SER A 63 -2.43 0.15 -8.62
N ALA A 64 -1.94 -0.01 -7.38
CA ALA A 64 -2.38 0.77 -6.24
C ALA A 64 -1.93 2.23 -6.41
N GLY A 65 -2.90 3.16 -6.38
CA GLY A 65 -2.64 4.58 -6.59
C GLY A 65 -2.06 4.89 -7.97
N TYR A 66 -2.38 4.11 -9.00
CA TYR A 66 -1.83 4.28 -10.36
C TYR A 66 -1.97 5.71 -10.92
N SER A 67 -3.05 6.42 -10.56
CA SER A 67 -3.33 7.80 -10.96
C SER A 67 -2.92 8.85 -9.91
N ALA A 68 -2.36 8.43 -8.78
CA ALA A 68 -2.08 9.31 -7.66
C ALA A 68 -0.80 10.11 -7.92
N THR A 69 -0.83 11.39 -7.56
CA THR A 69 0.38 12.23 -7.54
C THR A 69 1.13 12.09 -6.22
N THR A 70 0.43 11.67 -5.16
CA THR A 70 1.00 11.34 -3.85
C THR A 70 0.74 9.88 -3.54
N TRP A 71 1.80 9.12 -3.27
CA TRP A 71 1.73 7.72 -2.88
C TRP A 71 2.55 7.50 -1.61
N ASN A 72 1.91 7.01 -0.54
CA ASN A 72 2.53 6.85 0.77
C ASN A 72 2.22 5.48 1.40
N ILE A 73 3.26 4.67 1.56
CA ILE A 73 3.27 3.42 2.33
C ILE A 73 4.29 3.41 3.48
N GLY A 74 5.07 4.48 3.64
CA GLY A 74 6.28 4.48 4.48
C GLY A 74 7.49 3.76 3.87
N ASP A 75 8.49 3.49 4.70
CA ASP A 75 9.68 2.73 4.33
C ASP A 75 9.47 1.24 4.66
N LEU A 76 9.63 0.36 3.66
CA LEU A 76 9.46 -1.08 3.83
C LEU A 76 10.79 -1.81 4.10
N SER A 77 11.88 -1.09 4.37
CA SER A 77 13.22 -1.67 4.57
C SER A 77 13.30 -2.68 5.72
N ASN A 78 12.39 -2.63 6.71
CA ASN A 78 12.35 -3.61 7.81
C ASN A 78 11.50 -4.86 7.51
N TRP A 79 10.83 -4.94 6.37
CA TRP A 79 10.04 -6.12 6.03
C TRP A 79 10.95 -7.34 5.85
N ASN A 80 10.84 -8.31 6.76
CA ASN A 80 11.50 -9.59 6.61
C ASN A 80 10.72 -10.46 5.62
N VAL A 81 11.21 -10.52 4.38
CA VAL A 81 10.59 -11.25 3.27
C VAL A 81 11.22 -12.62 3.01
N SER A 82 12.00 -13.18 3.95
CA SER A 82 12.74 -14.44 3.73
C SER A 82 11.85 -15.66 3.45
N ASN A 83 10.59 -15.63 3.91
CA ASN A 83 9.62 -16.71 3.72
C ASN A 83 8.75 -16.54 2.46
N VAL A 84 8.87 -15.41 1.75
CA VAL A 84 8.05 -15.13 0.58
C VAL A 84 8.57 -15.91 -0.62
N THR A 85 7.69 -16.72 -1.22
CA THR A 85 8.01 -17.52 -2.41
C THR A 85 7.44 -16.93 -3.70
N ASN A 86 6.48 -16.01 -3.59
CA ASN A 86 5.86 -15.34 -4.73
C ASN A 86 5.75 -13.83 -4.49
N MET A 87 6.50 -13.05 -5.28
CA MET A 87 6.45 -11.58 -5.32
C MET A 87 6.02 -11.04 -6.69
N THR A 88 5.39 -11.89 -7.52
CA THR A 88 4.99 -11.52 -8.87
C THR A 88 4.13 -10.26 -8.83
N GLN A 89 4.53 -9.25 -9.59
CA GLN A 89 3.80 -7.98 -9.75
C GLN A 89 3.52 -7.19 -8.46
N THR A 90 4.21 -7.44 -7.35
CA THR A 90 3.95 -6.78 -6.04
C THR A 90 3.80 -5.26 -6.15
N PHE A 91 4.66 -4.60 -6.95
CA PHE A 91 4.65 -3.15 -7.18
C PHE A 91 4.38 -2.76 -8.65
N CYS A 92 3.85 -3.68 -9.47
CA CYS A 92 3.60 -3.40 -10.89
C CYS A 92 2.64 -2.22 -11.04
N PHE A 93 3.02 -1.22 -11.84
CA PHE A 93 2.23 0.01 -12.05
C PHE A 93 1.84 0.77 -10.77
N SER A 94 2.65 0.72 -9.71
CA SER A 94 2.38 1.39 -8.43
C SER A 94 3.50 2.35 -8.03
N GLY A 95 3.24 3.25 -7.08
CA GLY A 95 4.27 4.11 -6.51
C GLY A 95 4.79 5.21 -7.44
N PHE A 96 4.09 5.49 -8.55
CA PHE A 96 4.43 6.64 -9.38
C PHE A 96 4.10 7.93 -8.62
N THR A 97 5.13 8.64 -8.20
CA THR A 97 5.01 10.07 -7.91
C THR A 97 5.36 10.79 -9.19
N SER A 98 4.53 11.74 -9.63
CA SER A 98 4.93 12.62 -10.71
C SER A 98 6.13 13.41 -10.20
N ALA A 99 7.34 13.07 -10.66
CA ALA A 99 8.52 13.90 -10.45
C ALA A 99 8.21 15.30 -11.00
N SER A 100 8.22 16.30 -10.12
CA SER A 100 8.32 17.72 -10.49
C SER A 100 9.75 18.03 -10.92
#